data_AF-A0A4P5VUE5-F1
#
_entry.id   AF-A0A4P5VUE5-F1
#
_cell.length_a   1.000
_cell.length_b   1.000
_cell.length_c   1.000
_cell.angle_alpha   90.00
_cell.angle_beta   90.00
_cell.angle_gamma   90.00
#
_symmetry.space_group_name_H-M   'P 1'
#
loop_
_entity.id
_entity.type
_entity.pdbx_description
1 polymer ?
#
loop_
_entity_poly.entity_id
_entity_poly.type
_entity_poly.pdbx_seq_one_letter_code
_entity_poly.pdbx_strand_id
1 'polypeptide(L)' 'MFNELVRDEEGQSTVEYMLLISVIVIALVAAAYVFVPIFQQGVKDLAGDVKKILSTGKIGKTGTPR' A
#
# COMPACT_ATOMS: atom_id res chain seq x y z
N MET A 1 -8.14 -35.65 -31.87
CA MET A 1 -7.01 -35.89 -30.95
C MET A 1 -6.01 -34.74 -30.92
N PHE A 2 -5.15 -34.51 -31.93
CA PHE A 2 -4.18 -33.39 -31.88
C PHE A 2 -4.83 -31.99 -31.82
N ASN A 3 -5.94 -31.76 -32.54
CA ASN A 3 -6.69 -30.50 -32.48
C ASN A 3 -7.45 -30.27 -31.15
N GLU A 4 -7.66 -31.31 -30.34
CA GLU A 4 -8.30 -31.14 -29.01
C GLU A 4 -7.27 -30.75 -27.96
N LEU A 5 -6.07 -31.34 -28.01
CA LEU A 5 -4.95 -31.00 -27.13
C LEU A 5 -4.51 -29.54 -27.26
N VAL A 6 -4.39 -29.03 -28.49
CA VAL A 6 -4.01 -27.63 -28.75
C VAL A 6 -5.06 -26.64 -28.24
N ARG A 7 -6.34 -27.02 -28.25
CA ARG A 7 -7.44 -26.15 -27.79
C ARG A 7 -7.57 -26.12 -26.26
N ASP A 8 -7.19 -27.20 -25.58
CA ASP A 8 -7.10 -27.25 -24.11
C ASP A 8 -5.92 -26.42 -23.58
N GLU A 9 -4.77 -26.41 -24.27
CA GLU A 9 -3.62 -25.54 -23.92
C GLU A 9 -3.94 -24.03 -24.01
N GLU A 10 -4.70 -23.59 -25.02
CA GLU A 10 -5.11 -22.19 -25.15
C GLU A 10 -6.09 -21.74 -24.05
N GLY A 11 -7.00 -22.64 -23.62
CA GLY A 11 -7.93 -22.39 -22.51
C GLY A 11 -7.24 -22.38 -21.14
N GLN A 12 -6.28 -23.29 -20.94
CA GLN A 12 -5.48 -23.38 -19.71
C GLN A 12 -4.64 -22.12 -19.48
N SER A 13 -4.02 -21.59 -20.54
CA SER A 13 -3.22 -20.35 -20.49
C SER A 13 -4.04 -19.16 -19.96
N THR A 14 -5.30 -19.00 -20.38
CA THR A 14 -6.18 -17.92 -19.91
C THR A 14 -6.45 -18.01 -18.40
N VAL A 15 -6.67 -19.22 -17.88
CA VAL A 15 -6.93 -19.45 -16.45
C VAL A 15 -5.68 -19.15 -15.62
N GLU A 16 -4.49 -19.53 -16.11
CA GLU A 16 -3.21 -19.24 -15.45
C GLU A 16 -2.93 -17.75 -15.37
N TYR A 17 -3.18 -17.00 -16.45
CA TYR A 17 -3.06 -15.53 -16.45
C TYR A 17 -4.04 -14.87 -15.49
N MET A 18 -5.30 -15.33 -15.45
CA MET A 18 -6.29 -14.82 -14.50
C MET A 18 -5.88 -15.11 -13.05
N LEU A 19 -5.33 -16.29 -12.78
CA LEU A 19 -4.84 -16.66 -11.45
C LEU A 19 -3.65 -15.80 -11.03
N LEU A 20 -2.66 -15.61 -11.92
CA LEU A 20 -1.52 -14.73 -11.67
C LEU A 20 -1.96 -13.30 -11.36
N ILE A 21 -2.83 -12.72 -12.18
CA ILE A 21 -3.35 -11.37 -11.96
C ILE A 21 -4.10 -11.30 -10.63
N SER A 22 -4.91 -12.31 -10.30
CA SER A 22 -5.65 -12.36 -9.04
C SER A 22 -4.71 -12.37 -7.83
N VAL A 23 -3.64 -13.17 -7.87
CA VAL A 23 -2.63 -13.22 -6.80
C VAL A 23 -1.91 -11.88 -6.64
N ILE A 24 -1.53 -11.24 -7.76
CA ILE A 24 -0.88 -9.92 -7.73
C ILE A 24 -1.80 -8.87 -7.10
N VAL A 25 -3.08 -8.84 -7.48
CA VAL A 25 -4.05 -7.88 -6.93
C VAL A 25 -4.24 -8.10 -5.44
N ILE A 26 -4.39 -9.34 -4.98
CA ILE A 26 -4.53 -9.67 -3.56
C ILE A 26 -3.27 -9.25 -2.78
N ALA A 27 -2.08 -9.49 -3.32
CA ALA A 27 -0.83 -9.09 -2.69
C ALA A 27 -0.72 -7.56 -2.54
N LEU A 28 -1.11 -6.80 -3.56
CA LEU A 28 -1.14 -5.33 -3.51
C LEU A 28 -2.13 -4.81 -2.46
N VAL A 29 -3.33 -5.38 -2.40
CA VAL A 29 -4.36 -5.00 -1.41
C VAL A 29 -3.88 -5.35 0.01
N ALA A 30 -3.26 -6.51 0.19
CA ALA A 30 -2.69 -6.91 1.48
C ALA A 30 -1.58 -5.95 1.94
N ALA A 31 -0.68 -5.55 1.03
CA ALA A 31 0.34 -4.56 1.33
C ALA A 31 -0.28 -3.21 1.72
N ALA A 32 -1.27 -2.74 0.97
CA ALA A 32 -1.98 -1.50 1.29
C ALA A 32 -2.64 -1.57 2.68
N TYR A 33 -3.25 -2.70 3.04
CA TYR A 33 -3.87 -2.88 4.36
C TYR A 33 -2.87 -2.75 5.52
N VAL A 34 -1.61 -3.17 5.31
CA VAL A 34 -0.55 -3.04 6.31
C VAL A 34 0.01 -1.62 6.36
N PHE A 35 0.29 -0.99 5.21
CA PHE A 35 0.99 0.29 5.16
C PHE A 35 0.09 1.52 5.39
N VAL A 36 -1.16 1.49 4.94
CA VAL A 36 -2.07 2.64 5.04
C VAL A 36 -2.31 3.07 6.50
N PRO A 37 -2.61 2.18 7.46
CA PRO A 37 -2.81 2.58 8.85
C PRO A 37 -1.55 3.20 9.47
N ILE A 38 -0.38 2.63 9.18
CA ILE A 38 0.91 3.14 9.67
C ILE A 38 1.16 4.54 9.13
N PHE A 39 0.93 4.75 7.83
CA PHE A 39 1.07 6.06 7.20
C PHE A 39 0.10 7.09 7.80
N GLN A 40 -1.18 6.72 7.97
CA GLN A 40 -2.18 7.59 8.58
C GLN A 40 -1.80 7.97 10.02
N GLN A 41 -1.25 7.04 10.79
CA GLN A 41 -0.76 7.30 12.14
C GLN A 41 0.39 8.30 12.12
N GLY A 42 1.40 8.07 11.28
CA GLY A 42 2.54 8.99 11.14
C GLY A 42 2.13 10.41 10.74
N VAL A 43 1.16 10.55 9.83
CA VAL A 43 0.60 11.87 9.45
C VAL A 43 -0.12 12.54 10.61
N LYS A 44 -0.90 11.79 11.41
CA LYS A 44 -1.59 12.33 12.59
C LYS A 44 -0.59 12.80 13.64
N ASP A 45 0.45 12.02 13.89
CA ASP A 45 1.49 12.36 14.86
C ASP A 45 2.25 13.61 14.42
N LEU A 46 2.62 13.69 13.14
CA LEU A 46 3.25 14.88 12.55
C LEU A 46 2.36 16.12 12.67
N ALA A 47 1.05 15.99 12.40
CA ALA A 47 0.11 17.10 12.55
C ALA A 47 0.03 17.58 14.01
N GLY A 48 0.07 16.66 14.97
CA GLY A 48 0.14 16.97 16.40
C GLY A 48 1.41 17.76 16.75
N ASP A 49 2.56 17.32 16.24
CA ASP A 49 3.84 17.97 16.47
C ASP A 49 3.90 19.37 15.85
N VAL A 50 3.42 19.54 14.62
CA VAL A 50 3.35 20.86 13.96
C VAL A 50 2.45 21.80 14.75
N LYS A 51 1.27 21.34 15.19
CA LYS A 51 0.37 22.15 16.03
C LYS A 51 1.04 22.57 17.35
N LYS A 52 1.80 21.67 17.98
CA LYS A 52 2.56 21.96 19.19
C LYS A 52 3.67 22.98 18.95
N ILE A 53 4.41 22.85 17.85
CA ILE A 53 5.46 23.79 17.47
C ILE A 53 4.89 25.19 17.23
N LEU A 54 3.80 25.29 16.47
CA LEU A 54 3.16 26.57 16.15
C LEU A 54 2.56 27.25 17.39
N SER A 55 1.95 26.49 18.30
CA SER A 55 1.35 27.04 19.52
C SER A 55 2.37 27.44 20.59
N THR A 56 3.48 26.70 20.69
CA THR A 56 4.50 26.95 21.72
C THR A 56 5.66 27.81 21.24
N GLY A 57 5.86 27.92 19.92
CA GLY A 57 7.06 28.52 19.32
C GLY A 57 8.34 27.73 19.60
N LYS A 58 8.24 26.46 20.04
CA LYS A 58 9.39 25.63 20.41
C LYS A 58 9.43 24.37 19.54
N ILE A 59 10.59 24.08 18.99
CA ILE A 59 10.87 22.83 18.28
C ILE A 59 11.61 21.91 19.26
N GLY A 60 10.95 20.85 19.74
CA GLY A 60 11.52 19.95 20.75
C GLY A 60 11.74 20.61 22.12
N LYS A 61 12.95 20.47 22.70
CA LYS A 61 13.34 21.12 23.98
C LYS A 61 13.96 22.52 23.81
N THR A 62 14.16 22.96 22.57
CA THR A 62 14.88 24.20 22.27
C THR A 62 13.86 25.23 21.77
N GLY A 63 13.77 26.36 22.46
CA GLY A 63 12.91 27.46 22.01
C GLY A 63 13.52 28.14 20.79
N THR A 64 12.76 28.26 19.71
CA THR A 64 13.14 29.09 18.57
C THR A 64 12.77 30.54 18.87
N PRO A 65 13.70 31.51 18.80
CA PRO A 65 13.38 32.92 18.95
C PRO A 65 12.38 33.34 17.87
N ARG A 66 11.42 34.17 18.28
CA ARG A 66 10.45 34.81 17.37
C ARG A 66 11.16 35.80 16.44
#